data_AF-A0A327JHV4-F1
#
_entry.id   AF-A0A327JHV4-F1
#
_cell.length_a   1.000
_cell.length_b   1.000
_cell.length_c   1.000
_cell.angle_alpha   90.00
_cell.angle_beta   90.00
_cell.angle_gamma   90.00
#
_symmetry.space_group_name_H-M   'P 1'
#
loop_
_entity.id
_entity.type
_entity.pdbx_description
1 polymer ?
#
loop_
_entity_poly.entity_id
_entity_poly.type
_entity_poly.pdbx_seq_one_letter_code
_entity_poly.pdbx_strand_id
1 'polypeptide(L)'
;MTIRSILAALCILLVGAVLAPGPAGADETTARGRIVAVEDAGYPMFAVTVAFPAKDEETLLLNAEEAAIDPGVLAGLEGRTAEIAVLRDERNSLYDLHYQGKSVFDPDAEKPGPERQSITGTLKGADEPTGGDLPDEITVTDGKGNSETFEYFIQPEMVAVNGREVTAYFETRTVAEITSLTPVEE
;
A
#
# COMPACT_ATOMS: atom_id res chain seq x y z
N MET A 1 24.96 -14.20 57.18
CA MET A 1 23.93 -13.17 57.05
C MET A 1 24.54 -11.94 56.39
N THR A 2 24.52 -11.89 55.04
CA THR A 2 24.69 -10.73 54.13
C THR A 2 24.71 -11.28 52.69
N ILE A 3 23.59 -11.25 51.96
CA ILE A 3 23.20 -10.28 50.90
C ILE A 3 24.22 -10.27 49.74
N ARG A 4 23.98 -11.08 48.69
CA ARG A 4 23.39 -10.73 47.36
C ARG A 4 24.19 -9.67 46.58
N SER A 5 24.72 -10.09 45.42
CA SER A 5 24.71 -9.34 44.15
C SER A 5 25.28 -10.21 43.04
N ILE A 6 24.39 -10.88 42.29
CA ILE A 6 24.70 -11.42 40.96
C ILE A 6 24.21 -10.35 39.98
N LEU A 7 25.15 -9.71 39.31
CA LEU A 7 24.90 -8.73 38.26
C LEU A 7 24.53 -9.52 36.99
N ALA A 8 23.24 -9.67 36.72
CA ALA A 8 22.76 -10.16 35.43
C ALA A 8 22.70 -8.97 34.46
N ALA A 9 23.66 -8.91 33.54
CA ALA A 9 23.60 -8.02 32.39
C ALA A 9 22.53 -8.54 31.43
N LEU A 10 21.34 -7.92 31.47
CA LEU A 10 20.29 -8.13 30.49
C LEU A 10 20.64 -7.31 29.24
N CYS A 11 21.34 -7.94 28.29
CA CYS A 11 21.43 -7.43 26.93
C CYS A 11 20.05 -7.52 26.30
N ILE A 12 19.33 -6.39 26.26
CA ILE A 12 18.15 -6.23 25.41
C ILE A 12 18.67 -6.16 23.97
N LEU A 13 18.51 -7.26 23.23
CA LEU A 13 18.55 -7.22 21.78
C LEU A 13 17.32 -6.46 21.31
N LEU A 14 17.49 -5.18 20.95
CA LEU A 14 16.59 -4.52 20.02
C LEU A 14 16.74 -5.23 18.67
N VAL A 15 15.83 -6.15 18.38
CA VAL A 15 15.56 -6.57 17.00
C VAL A 15 14.79 -5.41 16.39
N GLY A 16 15.53 -4.44 15.85
CA GLY A 16 14.96 -3.54 14.85
C GLY A 16 14.61 -4.40 13.65
N ALA A 17 13.32 -4.64 13.44
CA ALA A 17 12.85 -5.10 12.14
C ALA A 17 13.29 -4.05 11.13
N VAL A 18 14.27 -4.40 10.31
CA VAL A 18 14.61 -3.62 9.12
C VAL A 18 13.43 -3.83 8.18
N LEU A 19 12.44 -2.94 8.26
CA LEU A 19 11.50 -2.74 7.18
C LEU A 19 12.32 -2.55 5.91
N ALA A 20 12.04 -3.36 4.88
CA ALA A 20 12.61 -3.14 3.57
C ALA A 20 12.35 -1.68 3.19
N PRO A 21 13.32 -0.96 2.58
CA PRO A 21 13.05 0.39 2.11
C PRO A 21 11.86 0.31 1.15
N GLY A 22 10.76 0.96 1.53
CA GLY A 22 9.58 1.10 0.70
C GLY A 22 9.93 1.80 -0.62
N PRO A 23 9.02 1.76 -1.62
CA PRO A 23 9.22 2.48 -2.87
C PRO A 23 9.52 3.97 -2.61
N ALA A 24 10.29 4.58 -3.51
CA ALA A 24 10.67 5.99 -3.42
C ALA A 24 9.40 6.86 -3.49
N GLY A 25 8.94 7.37 -2.35
CA GLY A 25 7.66 8.08 -2.22
C GLY A 25 6.91 7.76 -0.92
N ALA A 26 7.29 6.69 -0.22
CA ALA A 26 6.66 6.29 1.03
C ALA A 26 7.15 7.13 2.24
N ASP A 27 6.21 7.73 2.98
CA ASP A 27 6.45 8.44 4.24
C ASP A 27 5.71 7.76 5.39
N GLU A 28 6.45 7.31 6.40
CA GLU A 28 5.88 6.72 7.60
C GLU A 28 5.89 7.73 8.74
N THR A 29 4.72 7.93 9.34
CA THR A 29 4.55 8.87 10.44
C THR A 29 3.86 8.20 11.61
N THR A 30 4.28 8.55 12.83
CA THR A 30 3.66 8.07 14.06
C THR A 30 2.95 9.21 14.77
N ALA A 31 1.69 8.98 15.14
CA ALA A 31 0.89 9.95 15.88
C ALA A 31 -0.04 9.27 16.88
N ARG A 32 -0.41 10.00 17.94
CA ARG A 32 -1.47 9.56 18.86
C ARG A 32 -2.82 10.02 18.34
N GLY A 33 -3.78 9.10 18.32
CA GLY A 33 -5.15 9.35 17.88
C GLY A 33 -6.14 8.56 18.72
N ARG A 34 -7.38 9.02 18.74
CA ARG A 34 -8.50 8.27 19.33
C ARG A 34 -9.15 7.44 18.24
N ILE A 35 -9.29 6.14 18.48
CA ILE A 35 -9.99 5.23 17.56
C ILE A 35 -11.48 5.50 17.72
N VAL A 36 -12.13 5.92 16.63
CA VAL A 36 -13.54 6.29 16.59
C VAL A 36 -14.40 5.10 16.20
N ALA A 37 -13.96 4.35 15.20
CA ALA A 37 -14.65 3.17 14.68
C ALA A 37 -13.64 2.15 14.13
N VAL A 38 -14.02 0.88 14.20
CA VAL A 38 -13.33 -0.22 13.52
C VAL A 38 -14.36 -1.02 12.73
N GLU A 39 -14.26 -0.98 11.42
CA GLU A 39 -15.17 -1.66 10.50
C GLU A 39 -14.46 -2.84 9.81
N ASP A 40 -15.16 -3.95 9.66
CA ASP A 40 -14.67 -5.12 8.91
C ASP A 40 -14.69 -4.79 7.41
N ALA A 41 -13.50 -4.84 6.78
CA ALA A 41 -13.32 -4.61 5.35
C ALA A 41 -13.06 -5.93 4.58
N GLY A 42 -13.30 -7.08 5.23
CA GLY A 42 -12.99 -8.41 4.75
C GLY A 42 -11.62 -8.86 5.24
N TYR A 43 -11.59 -9.85 6.12
CA TYR A 43 -10.35 -10.39 6.69
C TYR A 43 -9.31 -10.72 5.59
N PRO A 44 -8.05 -10.26 5.73
CA PRO A 44 -7.43 -9.68 6.94
C PRO A 44 -7.56 -8.15 7.10
N MET A 45 -8.38 -7.48 6.28
CA MET A 45 -8.47 -6.02 6.22
C MET A 45 -9.55 -5.44 7.16
N PHE A 46 -9.21 -4.32 7.80
CA PHE A 46 -10.09 -3.50 8.62
C PHE A 46 -9.99 -2.03 8.21
N ALA A 47 -11.11 -1.31 8.23
CA ALA A 47 -11.12 0.13 8.12
C ALA A 47 -11.17 0.74 9.53
N VAL A 48 -10.14 1.51 9.89
CA VAL A 48 -10.01 2.12 11.22
C VAL A 48 -10.14 3.63 11.07
N THR A 49 -11.17 4.20 11.68
CA THR A 49 -11.37 5.66 11.70
C THR A 49 -10.72 6.24 12.95
N VAL A 50 -9.84 7.22 12.76
CA VAL A 50 -9.02 7.81 13.82
C VAL A 50 -9.25 9.32 13.87
N ALA A 51 -9.58 9.82 15.06
CA ALA A 51 -9.57 11.25 15.37
C ALA A 51 -8.19 11.66 15.87
N PHE A 52 -7.44 12.38 15.04
CA PHE A 52 -6.15 12.97 15.43
C PHE A 52 -6.34 14.36 16.06
N PRO A 53 -5.54 14.77 17.06
CA PRO A 53 -5.71 16.07 17.74
C PRO A 53 -5.59 17.31 16.84
N ALA A 54 -4.91 17.19 15.69
CA ALA A 54 -4.58 18.31 14.81
C ALA A 54 -5.21 18.21 13.41
N LYS A 55 -6.10 17.23 13.18
CA LYS A 55 -6.72 16.97 11.88
C LYS A 55 -8.17 16.50 12.07
N ASP A 56 -8.96 16.58 11.01
CA ASP A 56 -10.24 15.89 10.95
C ASP A 56 -10.03 14.36 11.04
N GLU A 57 -11.12 13.64 11.29
CA GLU A 57 -11.10 12.18 11.32
C GLU A 57 -10.60 11.60 9.98
N GLU A 58 -9.75 10.59 10.06
CA GLU A 58 -9.20 9.91 8.89
C GLU A 58 -9.50 8.41 9.01
N THR A 59 -10.08 7.84 7.94
CA THR A 59 -10.27 6.39 7.82
C THR A 59 -9.10 5.79 7.08
N LEU A 60 -8.41 4.86 7.73
CA LEU A 60 -7.21 4.21 7.24
C LEU A 60 -7.44 2.71 7.15
N LEU A 61 -6.79 2.06 6.19
CA LEU A 61 -6.82 0.61 6.08
C LEU A 61 -5.77 -0.02 7.00
N LEU A 62 -6.12 -1.13 7.63
CA LEU A 62 -5.25 -1.93 8.47
C LEU A 62 -5.33 -3.38 8.01
N ASN A 63 -4.19 -3.97 7.65
CA ASN A 63 -4.06 -5.41 7.54
C ASN A 63 -3.70 -5.99 8.91
N ALA A 64 -4.62 -6.73 9.53
CA ALA A 64 -4.44 -7.26 10.87
C ALA A 64 -3.34 -8.33 10.96
N GLU A 65 -3.12 -9.11 9.89
CA GLU A 65 -2.04 -10.10 9.86
C GLU A 65 -0.68 -9.43 9.77
N GLU A 66 -0.54 -8.43 8.89
CA GLU A 66 0.71 -7.70 8.68
C GLU A 66 1.11 -6.87 9.90
N ALA A 67 0.14 -6.20 10.52
CA ALA A 67 0.36 -5.47 11.77
C ALA A 67 0.48 -6.40 13.00
N ALA A 68 0.28 -7.71 12.83
CA ALA A 68 0.27 -8.72 13.88
C ALA A 68 -0.70 -8.40 15.04
N ILE A 69 -1.90 -7.92 14.73
CA ILE A 69 -2.94 -7.56 15.70
C ILE A 69 -4.08 -8.58 15.64
N ASP A 70 -4.50 -9.05 16.81
CA ASP A 70 -5.68 -9.91 16.92
C ASP A 70 -6.98 -9.14 16.57
N PRO A 71 -7.81 -9.62 15.63
CA PRO A 71 -9.06 -8.96 15.26
C PRO A 71 -10.04 -8.72 16.42
N GLY A 72 -10.07 -9.62 17.40
CA GLY A 72 -10.89 -9.49 18.60
C GLY A 72 -10.41 -8.36 19.51
N VAL A 73 -9.11 -8.05 19.49
CA VAL A 73 -8.56 -6.88 20.17
C VAL A 73 -8.99 -5.60 19.47
N LEU A 74 -8.92 -5.54 18.13
CA LEU A 74 -9.24 -4.34 17.35
C LEU A 74 -10.63 -3.77 17.65
N ALA A 75 -11.67 -4.61 17.65
CA ALA A 75 -13.03 -4.19 17.97
C ALA A 75 -13.15 -3.59 19.40
N GLY A 76 -12.31 -4.03 20.33
CA GLY A 76 -12.27 -3.53 21.71
C GLY A 76 -11.56 -2.18 21.88
N LEU A 77 -10.95 -1.64 20.81
CA LEU A 77 -10.19 -0.39 20.84
C LEU A 77 -11.05 0.84 20.52
N GLU A 78 -12.28 0.67 20.06
CA GLU A 78 -13.19 1.79 19.83
C GLU A 78 -13.33 2.67 21.08
N GLY A 79 -13.19 3.97 20.86
CA GLY A 79 -13.20 4.99 21.91
C GLY A 79 -11.88 5.19 22.66
N ARG A 80 -10.88 4.31 22.49
CA ARG A 80 -9.57 4.40 23.17
C ARG A 80 -8.55 5.22 22.37
N THR A 81 -7.54 5.71 23.07
CA THR A 81 -6.35 6.32 22.44
C THR A 81 -5.30 5.26 22.12
N ALA A 82 -4.72 5.37 20.93
CA ALA A 82 -3.62 4.53 20.49
C ALA A 82 -2.51 5.40 19.88
N GLU A 83 -1.29 4.89 19.93
CA GLU A 83 -0.19 5.33 19.07
C GLU A 83 -0.27 4.55 17.76
N ILE A 84 -0.29 5.27 16.65
CA ILE A 84 -0.62 4.76 15.33
C ILE A 84 0.51 5.15 14.38
N ALA A 85 1.14 4.16 13.76
CA ALA A 85 2.07 4.36 12.66
C ALA A 85 1.28 4.21 11.35
N VAL A 86 1.44 5.19 10.47
CA VAL A 86 0.76 5.24 9.16
C VAL A 86 1.79 5.42 8.08
N LEU A 87 1.84 4.45 7.17
CA LEU A 87 2.59 4.55 5.93
C LEU A 87 1.71 5.23 4.88
N ARG A 88 2.23 6.28 4.25
CA ARG A 88 1.62 6.91 3.09
C ARG A 88 2.52 6.70 1.89
N ASP A 89 2.01 5.98 0.91
CA ASP A 89 2.75 5.61 -0.28
C ASP A 89 2.08 6.18 -1.52
N GLU A 90 2.87 6.80 -2.39
CA GLU A 90 2.39 7.30 -3.68
C GLU A 90 2.45 6.17 -4.70
N ARG A 91 1.27 5.64 -5.06
CA ARG A 91 1.16 4.55 -6.03
C ARG A 91 0.49 5.03 -7.30
N ASN A 92 1.03 4.60 -8.43
CA ASN A 92 0.39 4.82 -9.71
C ASN A 92 -0.74 3.81 -9.90
N SER A 93 -1.93 4.33 -10.18
CA SER A 93 -3.09 3.54 -10.56
C SER A 93 -3.24 3.57 -12.07
N LEU A 94 -3.05 2.42 -12.72
CA LEU A 94 -3.28 2.29 -14.15
C LEU A 94 -4.77 2.52 -14.45
N TYR A 95 -5.05 3.48 -15.32
CA TYR A 95 -6.41 3.73 -15.79
C TYR A 95 -6.69 3.00 -17.10
N ASP A 96 -5.78 3.14 -18.07
CA ASP A 96 -5.93 2.54 -19.39
C ASP A 96 -4.55 2.25 -19.99
N LEU A 97 -4.49 1.25 -20.86
CA LEU A 97 -3.29 0.85 -21.56
C LEU A 97 -3.57 0.82 -23.04
N HIS A 98 -2.81 1.57 -23.83
CA HIS A 98 -3.03 1.68 -25.27
C HIS A 98 -1.92 0.99 -26.06
N TYR A 99 -2.32 0.20 -27.06
CA TYR A 99 -1.43 -0.35 -28.09
C TYR A 99 -1.88 0.15 -29.46
N GLN A 100 -0.94 0.74 -30.23
CA GLN A 100 -1.24 1.33 -31.54
C GLN A 100 -2.40 2.35 -31.52
N GLY A 101 -2.53 3.10 -30.42
CA GLY A 101 -3.55 4.15 -30.25
C GLY A 101 -4.96 3.64 -29.93
N LYS A 102 -5.11 2.35 -29.60
CA LYS A 102 -6.37 1.76 -29.10
C LYS A 102 -6.18 1.20 -27.71
N SER A 103 -7.20 1.26 -26.87
CA SER A 103 -7.16 0.60 -25.57
C SER A 103 -7.04 -0.92 -25.74
N VAL A 104 -6.21 -1.51 -24.88
CA VAL A 104 -6.01 -2.94 -24.72
C VAL A 104 -7.21 -3.58 -24.00
N PHE A 105 -7.91 -2.81 -23.17
CA PHE A 105 -9.03 -3.29 -22.36
C PHE A 105 -10.37 -3.18 -23.09
N ASP A 106 -10.57 -2.10 -23.86
CA ASP A 106 -11.80 -1.86 -24.61
C ASP A 106 -11.48 -1.14 -25.94
N PRO A 107 -11.51 -1.84 -27.09
CA PRO A 107 -11.20 -1.23 -28.40
C PRO A 107 -12.06 -0.02 -28.78
N ASP A 108 -13.24 0.13 -28.18
CA ASP A 108 -14.16 1.24 -28.41
C ASP A 108 -13.99 2.38 -27.38
N ALA A 109 -13.13 2.20 -26.37
CA ALA A 109 -12.84 3.23 -25.39
C ALA A 109 -12.18 4.46 -26.03
N GLU A 110 -12.71 5.63 -25.67
CA GLU A 110 -12.10 6.89 -26.04
C GLU A 110 -10.74 7.05 -25.37
N LYS A 111 -9.80 7.67 -26.09
CA LYS A 111 -8.49 7.99 -25.52
C LYS A 111 -8.67 8.86 -24.26
N PRO A 112 -8.00 8.55 -23.15
CA PRO A 112 -8.06 9.38 -21.96
C PRO A 112 -7.64 10.82 -22.24
N GLY A 113 -8.28 11.77 -21.54
CA GLY A 113 -8.06 13.20 -21.74
C GLY A 113 -6.64 13.66 -21.38
N PRO A 114 -6.22 14.85 -21.85
CA PRO A 114 -4.87 15.37 -21.67
C PRO A 114 -4.50 15.69 -20.21
N GLU A 115 -5.47 15.72 -19.31
CA GLU A 115 -5.28 15.91 -17.87
C GLU A 115 -4.61 14.71 -17.19
N ARG A 116 -4.61 13.54 -17.84
CA ARG A 116 -4.04 12.31 -17.26
C ARG A 116 -2.55 12.21 -17.49
N GLN A 117 -1.86 11.66 -16.51
CA GLN A 117 -0.46 11.30 -16.66
C GLN A 117 -0.35 10.15 -17.67
N SER A 118 0.75 10.13 -18.42
CA SER A 118 1.01 9.04 -19.35
C SER A 118 2.49 8.79 -19.56
N ILE A 119 2.83 7.54 -19.83
CA ILE A 119 4.15 7.10 -20.26
C ILE A 119 4.02 6.20 -21.48
N THR A 120 4.84 6.45 -22.50
CA THR A 120 4.95 5.59 -23.68
C THR A 120 6.27 4.84 -23.63
N GLY A 121 6.22 3.52 -23.70
CA GLY A 121 7.38 2.68 -23.52
C GLY A 121 7.10 1.20 -23.73
N THR A 122 8.09 0.36 -23.45
CA THR A 122 7.95 -1.09 -23.57
C THR A 122 7.26 -1.67 -22.33
N LEU A 123 6.18 -2.42 -22.53
CA LEU A 123 5.51 -3.17 -21.47
C LEU A 123 6.34 -4.38 -21.03
N LYS A 124 6.44 -4.60 -19.72
CA LYS A 124 7.00 -5.80 -19.08
C LYS A 124 6.14 -6.23 -17.89
N GLY A 125 6.32 -7.48 -17.45
CA GLY A 125 5.62 -8.06 -16.29
C GLY A 125 4.31 -8.77 -16.65
N ALA A 126 3.82 -8.63 -17.89
CA ALA A 126 2.61 -9.29 -18.38
C ALA A 126 2.91 -10.63 -19.07
N ASP A 127 3.64 -11.53 -18.42
CA ASP A 127 4.06 -12.81 -19.04
C ASP A 127 2.91 -13.82 -19.14
N GLU A 128 2.00 -13.83 -18.16
CA GLU A 128 0.80 -14.65 -18.14
C GLU A 128 -0.34 -13.91 -17.42
N PRO A 129 -1.62 -14.30 -17.63
CA PRO A 129 -2.72 -13.71 -16.89
C PRO A 129 -2.59 -13.98 -15.39
N THR A 130 -3.00 -13.01 -14.56
CA THR A 130 -2.95 -13.15 -13.12
C THR A 130 -3.81 -14.34 -12.67
N GLY A 131 -3.17 -15.29 -11.98
CA GLY A 131 -3.82 -16.52 -11.52
C GLY A 131 -4.35 -16.48 -10.08
N GLY A 132 -4.01 -15.43 -9.33
CA GLY A 132 -4.38 -15.27 -7.92
C GLY A 132 -5.37 -14.13 -7.67
N ASP A 133 -5.70 -13.94 -6.40
CA ASP A 133 -6.64 -12.89 -5.95
C ASP A 133 -5.96 -11.54 -5.71
N LEU A 134 -4.63 -11.49 -5.82
CA LEU A 134 -3.84 -10.26 -5.72
C LEU A 134 -3.36 -9.82 -7.10
N PRO A 135 -3.26 -8.50 -7.34
CA PRO A 135 -2.69 -7.98 -8.58
C PRO A 135 -1.21 -8.35 -8.70
N ASP A 136 -0.74 -8.49 -9.94
CA ASP A 136 0.67 -8.61 -10.26
C ASP A 136 1.27 -7.25 -10.62
N GLU A 137 2.59 -7.19 -10.78
CA GLU A 137 3.29 -5.97 -11.17
C GLU A 137 3.55 -5.93 -12.68
N ILE A 138 3.19 -4.80 -13.31
CA ILE A 138 3.63 -4.48 -14.67
C ILE A 138 4.44 -3.18 -14.68
N THR A 139 5.34 -3.06 -15.66
CA THR A 139 6.19 -1.88 -15.84
C THR A 139 6.16 -1.39 -17.27
N VAL A 140 6.09 -0.08 -17.47
CA VAL A 140 6.30 0.56 -18.78
C VAL A 140 7.58 1.38 -18.72
N THR A 141 8.57 1.01 -19.53
CA THR A 141 9.87 1.70 -19.59
C THR A 141 10.03 2.47 -20.90
N ASP A 142 10.24 3.77 -20.84
CA ASP A 142 10.47 4.61 -22.02
C ASP A 142 11.87 4.43 -22.63
N GLY A 143 12.10 4.99 -23.81
CA GLY A 143 13.41 4.91 -24.48
C GLY A 143 14.56 5.66 -23.78
N LYS A 144 14.26 6.41 -22.71
CA LYS A 144 15.25 7.12 -21.87
C LYS A 144 15.56 6.35 -20.57
N GLY A 145 14.86 5.23 -20.32
CA GLY A 145 15.01 4.42 -19.13
C GLY A 145 14.13 4.85 -17.95
N ASN A 146 13.25 5.85 -18.13
CA ASN A 146 12.24 6.16 -17.10
C ASN A 146 11.22 5.03 -17.09
N SER A 147 10.78 4.63 -15.91
CA SER A 147 9.84 3.52 -15.76
C SER A 147 8.74 3.90 -14.80
N GLU A 148 7.51 3.50 -15.13
CA GLU A 148 6.38 3.53 -14.22
C GLU A 148 5.91 2.11 -13.98
N THR A 149 5.64 1.81 -12.71
CA THR A 149 5.18 0.50 -12.24
C THR A 149 3.74 0.59 -11.78
N PHE A 150 2.95 -0.44 -12.07
CA PHE A 150 1.54 -0.53 -11.71
C PHE A 150 1.21 -1.92 -11.16
N GLU A 151 0.50 -1.96 -10.05
CA GLU A 151 -0.18 -3.17 -9.58
C GLU A 151 -1.47 -3.34 -10.39
N TYR A 152 -1.60 -4.45 -11.13
CA TYR A 152 -2.76 -4.71 -11.98
C TYR A 152 -3.05 -6.20 -12.13
N PHE A 153 -4.32 -6.56 -12.30
CA PHE A 153 -4.72 -7.91 -12.70
C PHE A 153 -4.44 -8.08 -14.19
N ILE A 154 -3.40 -8.83 -14.53
CA ILE A 154 -2.95 -9.05 -15.89
C ILE A 154 -4.01 -9.84 -16.65
N GLN A 155 -4.50 -9.27 -17.75
CA GLN A 155 -5.48 -9.89 -18.63
C GLN A 155 -4.81 -10.48 -19.88
N PRO A 156 -5.42 -11.48 -20.57
CA PRO A 156 -4.87 -12.07 -21.79
C PRO A 156 -4.47 -11.05 -22.87
N GLU A 157 -5.21 -9.95 -22.97
CA GLU A 157 -4.98 -8.85 -23.90
C GLU A 157 -3.67 -8.11 -23.60
N MET A 158 -3.31 -7.98 -22.31
CA MET A 158 -2.03 -7.41 -21.88
C MET A 158 -0.87 -8.35 -22.22
N VAL A 159 -1.05 -9.65 -22.01
CA VAL A 159 -0.05 -10.68 -22.38
C VAL A 159 0.25 -10.62 -23.88
N ALA A 160 -0.77 -10.42 -24.72
CA ALA A 160 -0.60 -10.31 -26.16
C ALA A 160 0.25 -9.11 -26.61
N VAL A 161 0.35 -8.06 -25.78
CA VAL A 161 1.16 -6.86 -26.04
C VAL A 161 2.39 -6.74 -25.15
N ASN A 162 2.70 -7.76 -24.34
CA ASN A 162 3.92 -7.80 -23.53
C ASN A 162 5.18 -7.71 -24.42
N GLY A 163 6.16 -6.92 -23.98
CA GLY A 163 7.36 -6.60 -24.76
C GLY A 163 7.12 -5.68 -25.96
N ARG A 164 5.92 -5.12 -26.15
CA ARG A 164 5.61 -4.13 -27.18
C ARG A 164 5.61 -2.71 -26.62
N GLU A 165 5.72 -1.75 -27.52
CA GLU A 165 5.52 -0.34 -27.18
C GLU A 165 4.03 -0.05 -26.95
N VAL A 166 3.72 0.45 -25.77
CA VAL A 166 2.37 0.81 -25.30
C VAL A 166 2.41 2.21 -24.69
N THR A 167 1.23 2.81 -24.53
CA THR A 167 1.05 4.02 -23.73
C THR A 167 0.17 3.71 -22.52
N ALA A 168 0.73 3.78 -21.32
CA ALA A 168 -0.05 3.71 -20.08
C ALA A 168 -0.58 5.10 -19.73
N TYR A 169 -1.86 5.19 -19.40
CA TYR A 169 -2.49 6.36 -18.82
C TYR A 169 -2.82 6.05 -17.36
N PHE A 170 -2.44 6.95 -16.47
CA PHE A 170 -2.51 6.68 -15.03
C PHE A 170 -2.73 7.95 -14.22
N GLU A 171 -2.97 7.75 -12.93
CA GLU A 171 -2.96 8.79 -11.91
C GLU A 171 -2.14 8.31 -10.72
N THR A 172 -1.44 9.23 -10.08
CA THR A 172 -0.76 8.96 -8.81
C THR A 172 -1.73 9.24 -7.68
N ARG A 173 -1.91 8.26 -6.79
CA ARG A 173 -2.74 8.39 -5.60
C ARG A 173 -1.91 8.06 -4.36
N THR A 174 -2.18 8.77 -3.27
CA THR A 174 -1.63 8.40 -1.97
C THR A 174 -2.49 7.29 -1.37
N VAL A 175 -1.87 6.15 -1.11
CA VAL A 175 -2.45 5.05 -0.32
C VAL A 175 -1.96 5.22 1.11
N ALA A 176 -2.86 5.17 2.08
CA ALA A 176 -2.55 5.31 3.49
C ALA A 176 -2.96 4.06 4.26
N GLU A 177 -2.01 3.43 4.93
CA GLU A 177 -2.22 2.20 5.68
C GLU A 177 -1.59 2.26 7.07
N ILE A 178 -2.27 1.66 8.04
CA ILE A 178 -1.77 1.51 9.40
C ILE A 178 -0.81 0.32 9.41
N THR A 179 0.46 0.59 9.73
CA THR A 179 1.51 -0.43 9.88
C THR A 179 1.66 -0.90 11.32
N SER A 180 1.27 -0.08 12.28
CA SER A 180 1.27 -0.42 13.71
C SER A 180 0.21 0.36 14.47
N LEU A 181 -0.45 -0.32 15.40
CA LEU A 181 -1.46 0.26 16.29
C LEU A 181 -1.27 -0.29 17.69
N THR A 182 -0.83 0.58 18.60
CA THR A 182 -0.56 0.22 20.01
C THR A 182 -1.46 1.04 20.94
N PRO A 183 -2.37 0.40 21.69
CA PRO A 183 -3.19 1.09 22.68
C PRO A 183 -2.32 1.78 23.74
N VAL A 184 -2.70 2.99 24.12
CA VAL A 184 -2.06 3.71 25.23
C VAL A 184 -2.85 3.40 26.50
N GLU A 185 -2.18 2.89 27.54
CA GLU A 185 -2.80 2.74 28.86
C GLU A 185 -3.09 4.13 29.45
N GLU A 186 -4.32 4.35 29.91
CA GLU A 186 -4.74 5.55 30.66
C GLU A 186 -4.61 5.37 32.17
#